data_AF-A0A5N6EJS1-F1
#
_entry.id   AF-A0A5N6EJS1-F1
#
_cell.length_a   1.000
_cell.length_b   1.000
_cell.length_c   1.000
_cell.angle_alpha   90.00
_cell.angle_beta   90.00
_cell.angle_gamma   90.00
#
_symmetry.space_group_name_H-M   'P 1'
#
loop_
_entity.id
_entity.type
_entity.pdbx_description
1 polymer ?
#
loop_
_entity_poly.entity_id
_entity_poly.type
_entity_poly.pdbx_seq_one_letter_code
_entity_poly.pdbx_strand_id
1 'polypeptide(L)'
;MASPSVCARSVRISLFSYGHANGPVVQQHREAQYQRTLSYNIRHLPNPPRHLRVKATGLSRRLQKEFLQNDNVEAFLVKVEGEIFNVVKEGCDQLSYSTEQDENKQGAEEADKHSDSNAPSSEETVLEGAGIDIVVTICCEEGRHRSVAFVEELARRLAMFKYKDGFSQNWQLIINVTHRDIGDPEDCEQSSGLNKRPNKTQAKTRQRERREKGNRYKRPLGDDDDENQVDAN
;
A
#
# COMPACT_ATOMS: atom_id res chain seq x y z
N MET A 1 7.90 -40.57 19.98
CA MET A 1 7.90 -40.19 18.55
C MET A 1 7.17 -38.85 18.47
N ALA A 2 7.90 -37.74 18.59
CA ALA A 2 7.32 -36.42 18.42
C ALA A 2 7.15 -36.18 16.92
N SER A 3 5.93 -35.97 16.46
CA SER A 3 5.66 -35.60 15.07
C SER A 3 6.40 -34.29 14.76
N PRO A 4 7.03 -34.14 13.59
CA PRO A 4 7.57 -32.85 13.18
C PRO A 4 6.41 -31.85 13.18
N SER A 5 6.53 -30.84 14.02
CA SER A 5 5.65 -29.68 14.02
C SER A 5 5.72 -29.07 12.63
N VAL A 6 4.69 -29.29 11.81
CA VAL A 6 4.52 -28.59 10.54
C VAL A 6 4.23 -27.15 10.92
N CYS A 7 5.29 -26.36 11.06
CA CYS A 7 5.23 -24.92 11.28
C CYS A 7 4.24 -24.32 10.27
N ALA A 8 3.15 -23.75 10.77
CA ALA A 8 2.09 -23.22 9.94
C ALA A 8 2.65 -22.01 9.18
N ARG A 9 2.80 -22.13 7.86
CA ARG A 9 3.25 -21.03 7.01
C ARG A 9 2.23 -19.88 7.11
N SER A 10 2.69 -18.71 7.53
CA SER A 10 1.84 -17.52 7.66
C SER A 10 2.07 -16.54 6.52
N VAL A 11 0.97 -16.04 5.95
CA VAL A 11 0.95 -15.01 4.91
C VAL A 11 0.36 -13.76 5.50
N ARG A 12 1.13 -12.69 5.49
CA ARG A 12 0.67 -11.37 5.89
C ARG A 12 0.43 -10.53 4.66
N ILE A 13 -0.75 -9.94 4.56
CA ILE A 13 -1.09 -8.95 3.54
C ILE A 13 -1.41 -7.64 4.24
N SER A 14 -0.59 -6.61 4.00
CA SER A 14 -0.78 -5.29 4.56
C SER A 14 -1.27 -4.33 3.48
N LEU A 15 -2.53 -3.92 3.57
CA LEU A 15 -3.22 -3.05 2.62
C LEU A 15 -3.20 -1.59 3.10
N PHE A 16 -2.62 -0.71 2.31
CA PHE A 16 -2.51 0.71 2.61
C PHE A 16 -3.29 1.55 1.61
N SER A 17 -4.15 2.43 2.10
CA SER A 17 -4.75 3.46 1.27
C SER A 17 -4.11 4.81 1.55
N TYR A 18 -3.79 5.57 0.52
CA TYR A 18 -3.20 6.89 0.67
C TYR A 18 -3.51 7.87 -0.48
N GLY A 19 -3.18 9.14 -0.26
CA GLY A 19 -3.31 10.26 -1.17
C GLY A 19 -1.98 10.62 -1.78
N HIS A 20 -1.94 10.67 -3.11
CA HIS A 20 -0.79 11.08 -3.89
C HIS A 20 -0.29 12.46 -3.48
N ALA A 21 -1.18 13.37 -3.09
CA ALA A 21 -0.83 14.72 -2.62
C ALA A 21 0.08 14.73 -1.38
N ASN A 22 0.03 13.67 -0.57
CA ASN A 22 0.79 13.52 0.67
C ASN A 22 2.03 12.62 0.49
N GLY A 23 2.37 12.24 -0.74
CA GLY A 23 3.53 11.38 -1.06
C GLY A 23 3.28 9.87 -0.90
N PRO A 24 4.22 9.01 -1.28
CA PRO A 24 4.11 7.56 -1.13
C PRO A 24 4.16 7.13 0.35
N VAL A 25 3.70 5.91 0.64
CA VAL A 25 3.87 5.31 1.97
C VAL A 25 5.31 4.78 2.08
N VAL A 26 6.07 5.27 3.05
CA VAL A 26 7.40 4.75 3.37
C VAL A 26 7.21 3.59 4.33
N GLN A 27 7.69 2.42 3.96
CA GLN A 27 7.66 1.25 4.84
C GLN A 27 9.03 0.96 5.42
N GLN A 28 9.02 0.55 6.68
CA GLN A 28 10.19 -0.05 7.31
C GLN A 28 10.25 -1.51 6.86
N HIS A 29 11.40 -1.93 6.33
CA HIS A 29 11.64 -3.33 6.02
C HIS A 29 11.47 -4.16 7.30
N ARG A 30 10.59 -5.16 7.23
CA ARG A 30 10.57 -6.25 8.19
C ARG A 30 11.32 -7.42 7.60
N GLU A 31 11.99 -8.16 8.46
CA GLU A 31 12.64 -9.41 8.11
C GLU A 31 11.56 -10.47 7.88
N ALA A 32 11.25 -10.73 6.60
CA ALA A 32 10.40 -11.82 6.14
C ALA A 32 11.18 -12.64 5.10
N GLN A 33 10.94 -13.95 5.04
CA GLN A 33 11.64 -14.83 4.10
C GLN A 33 11.29 -14.48 2.64
N TYR A 34 10.05 -14.08 2.39
CA TYR A 34 9.61 -13.51 1.12
C TYR A 34 8.88 -12.20 1.36
N GLN A 35 9.35 -11.13 0.73
CA GLN A 35 8.73 -9.81 0.81
C GLN A 35 8.42 -9.26 -0.58
N ARG A 36 7.18 -8.79 -0.78
CA ARG A 36 6.79 -8.14 -2.04
C ARG A 36 5.94 -6.91 -1.79
N THR A 37 6.20 -5.84 -2.53
CA THR A 37 5.37 -4.62 -2.52
C THR A 37 4.70 -4.42 -3.88
N LEU A 38 3.38 -4.26 -3.85
CA LEU A 38 2.53 -3.91 -5.00
C LEU A 38 1.98 -2.51 -4.80
N SER A 39 2.07 -1.65 -5.82
CA SER A 39 1.66 -0.24 -5.73
C SER A 39 0.77 0.15 -6.89
N TYR A 40 -0.44 0.65 -6.58
CA TYR A 40 -1.47 0.94 -7.57
C TYR A 40 -1.93 2.40 -7.49
N ASN A 41 -1.92 3.09 -8.63
CA ASN A 41 -2.48 4.43 -8.78
C ASN A 41 -3.86 4.35 -9.43
N ILE A 42 -4.91 4.57 -8.64
CA ILE A 42 -6.30 4.46 -9.08
C ILE A 42 -6.95 5.81 -9.42
N ARG A 43 -6.15 6.86 -9.67
CA ARG A 43 -6.69 8.18 -10.02
C ARG A 43 -7.42 8.22 -11.35
N HIS A 44 -7.17 7.24 -12.21
CA HIS A 44 -7.86 7.04 -13.48
C HIS A 44 -9.28 6.46 -13.31
N LEU A 45 -9.59 5.84 -12.16
CA LEU A 45 -10.92 5.31 -11.87
C LEU A 45 -11.94 6.44 -11.62
N PRO A 46 -13.23 6.19 -11.90
CA PRO A 46 -14.29 7.18 -11.74
C PRO A 46 -14.32 7.78 -10.33
N ASN A 47 -14.60 9.08 -10.26
CA ASN A 47 -14.63 9.78 -8.99
C ASN A 47 -16.04 9.67 -8.38
N PRO A 48 -16.19 9.31 -7.10
CA PRO A 48 -17.50 9.26 -6.47
C PRO A 48 -18.25 10.60 -6.57
N PRO A 49 -19.60 10.60 -6.57
CA PRO A 49 -20.41 11.80 -6.66
C PRO A 49 -19.99 12.87 -5.64
N ARG A 50 -19.90 14.14 -6.09
CA ARG A 50 -19.40 15.25 -5.28
C ARG A 50 -20.13 15.39 -3.95
N HIS A 51 -21.45 15.22 -3.94
CA HIS A 51 -22.27 15.37 -2.73
C HIS A 51 -21.95 14.32 -1.65
N LEU A 52 -21.47 13.14 -2.05
CA LEU A 52 -20.99 12.11 -1.11
C LEU A 52 -19.59 12.42 -0.62
N ARG A 53 -18.69 12.83 -1.51
CA ARG A 53 -17.29 13.15 -1.15
C ARG A 53 -17.15 14.27 -0.12
N VAL A 54 -18.10 15.22 -0.10
CA VAL A 54 -18.09 16.32 0.86
C VAL A 54 -18.43 15.84 2.28
N LYS A 55 -19.31 14.84 2.41
CA LYS A 55 -19.88 14.42 3.69
C LYS A 55 -19.28 13.12 4.24
N ALA A 56 -18.62 12.33 3.40
CA ALA A 56 -18.21 10.98 3.73
C ALA A 56 -16.79 10.67 3.22
N THR A 57 -16.19 9.66 3.83
CA THR A 57 -14.96 9.00 3.39
C THR A 57 -15.29 7.68 2.68
N GLY A 58 -14.28 7.00 2.16
CA GLY A 58 -14.41 5.67 1.56
C GLY A 58 -14.85 4.56 2.52
N LEU A 59 -14.97 4.84 3.83
CA LEU A 59 -15.54 3.92 4.82
C LEU A 59 -17.08 3.90 4.78
N SER A 60 -17.71 4.95 4.25
CA SER A 60 -19.17 5.04 4.18
C SER A 60 -19.73 4.03 3.18
N ARG A 61 -20.65 3.17 3.65
CA ARG A 61 -21.38 2.21 2.80
C ARG A 61 -22.04 2.84 1.59
N ARG A 62 -22.58 4.06 1.74
CA ARG A 62 -23.21 4.78 0.62
C ARG A 62 -22.19 5.18 -0.44
N LEU A 63 -21.02 5.66 -0.05
CA LEU A 63 -19.95 6.01 -0.99
C LEU A 63 -19.36 4.75 -1.63
N GLN A 64 -19.11 3.71 -0.84
CA GLN A 64 -18.65 2.41 -1.34
C GLN A 64 -19.60 1.86 -2.41
N LYS A 65 -20.90 1.79 -2.13
CA LYS A 65 -21.89 1.26 -3.08
C LYS A 65 -21.83 1.97 -4.44
N GLU A 66 -21.84 3.31 -4.44
CA GLU A 66 -21.81 4.11 -5.66
C GLU A 66 -20.50 3.97 -6.44
N PHE A 67 -19.37 3.89 -5.72
CA PHE A 67 -18.05 3.73 -6.33
C PHE A 67 -17.86 2.33 -6.93
N LEU A 68 -18.25 1.30 -6.17
CA LEU A 68 -18.06 -0.11 -6.52
C LEU A 68 -19.07 -0.63 -7.55
N GLN A 69 -20.19 0.07 -7.76
CA GLN A 69 -21.15 -0.27 -8.82
C GLN A 69 -20.57 -0.07 -10.24
N ASN A 70 -19.44 0.61 -10.38
CA ASN A 70 -18.84 0.85 -11.68
C ASN A 70 -18.02 -0.35 -12.17
N ASP A 71 -18.32 -0.84 -13.38
CA ASP A 71 -17.65 -2.00 -13.98
C ASP A 71 -16.13 -1.83 -14.12
N ASN A 72 -15.63 -0.61 -14.36
CA ASN A 72 -14.18 -0.37 -14.44
C ASN A 72 -13.50 -0.53 -13.08
N VAL A 73 -14.20 -0.17 -12.00
CA VAL A 73 -13.71 -0.35 -10.63
C VAL A 73 -13.71 -1.84 -10.29
N GLU A 74 -14.78 -2.55 -10.63
CA GLU A 74 -14.90 -4.00 -10.45
C GLU A 74 -13.81 -4.76 -11.21
N ALA A 75 -13.62 -4.47 -12.50
CA ALA A 75 -12.58 -5.09 -13.31
C ALA A 75 -11.17 -4.84 -12.73
N PHE A 76 -10.93 -3.63 -12.20
CA PHE A 76 -9.65 -3.31 -11.57
C PHE A 76 -9.48 -4.03 -10.21
N LEU A 77 -10.55 -4.21 -9.43
CA LEU A 77 -10.54 -5.03 -8.21
C LEU A 77 -10.15 -6.48 -8.53
N VAL A 78 -10.81 -7.10 -9.50
CA VAL A 78 -10.52 -8.48 -9.93
C VAL A 78 -9.07 -8.61 -10.40
N LYS A 79 -8.56 -7.63 -11.16
CA LYS A 79 -7.17 -7.60 -11.58
C LYS A 79 -6.21 -7.57 -10.40
N VAL A 80 -6.39 -6.64 -9.47
CA VAL A 80 -5.51 -6.49 -8.29
C VAL A 80 -5.58 -7.72 -7.39
N GLU A 81 -6.77 -8.29 -7.20
CA GLU A 81 -6.98 -9.54 -6.46
C GLU A 81 -6.19 -10.70 -7.09
N GLY A 82 -6.28 -10.86 -8.41
CA GLY A 82 -5.51 -11.88 -9.13
C GLY A 82 -3.99 -11.69 -9.06
N GLU A 83 -3.51 -10.45 -9.15
CA GLU A 83 -2.08 -10.14 -8.99
C GLU A 83 -1.57 -10.47 -7.59
N ILE A 84 -2.34 -10.13 -6.54
CA ILE A 84 -2.01 -10.50 -5.16
C ILE A 84 -1.95 -12.03 -5.02
N PHE A 85 -2.92 -12.74 -5.59
CA PHE A 85 -2.94 -14.20 -5.54
C PHE A 85 -1.71 -14.82 -6.20
N ASN A 86 -1.34 -14.35 -7.39
CA ASN A 86 -0.15 -14.84 -8.08
C ASN A 86 1.11 -14.63 -7.23
N VAL A 87 1.24 -13.46 -6.58
CA VAL A 87 2.38 -13.17 -5.69
C VAL A 87 2.39 -14.08 -4.46
N VAL A 88 1.22 -14.35 -3.86
CA VAL A 88 1.11 -15.30 -2.76
C VAL A 88 1.63 -16.66 -3.24
N LYS A 89 1.10 -17.16 -4.36
CA LYS A 89 1.49 -18.46 -4.93
C LYS A 89 2.98 -18.54 -5.23
N GLU A 90 3.57 -17.52 -5.87
CA GLU A 90 5.00 -17.45 -6.14
C GLU A 90 5.84 -17.54 -4.86
N GLY A 91 5.45 -16.80 -3.81
CA GLY A 91 6.13 -16.89 -2.51
C GLY A 91 5.96 -18.26 -1.85
N CYS A 92 4.81 -18.92 -2.03
CA CYS A 92 4.59 -20.29 -1.55
C CYS A 92 5.51 -21.31 -2.22
N ASP A 93 5.62 -21.21 -3.54
CA ASP A 93 6.42 -22.13 -4.34
C ASP A 93 7.90 -21.94 -3.98
N GLN A 94 8.37 -20.69 -3.87
CA GLN A 94 9.76 -20.37 -3.54
C GLN A 94 10.19 -20.84 -2.14
N LEU A 95 9.30 -20.77 -1.15
CA LEU A 95 9.55 -21.31 0.19
C LEU A 95 9.60 -22.84 0.22
N SER A 96 8.88 -23.51 -0.68
CA SER A 96 8.90 -24.97 -0.75
C SER A 96 10.23 -25.51 -1.26
N TYR A 97 10.84 -24.85 -2.25
CA TYR A 97 12.13 -25.27 -2.82
C TYR A 97 13.34 -25.04 -1.90
N SER A 98 13.30 -24.01 -1.05
CA SER A 98 14.43 -23.71 -0.14
C SER A 98 14.56 -24.72 1.00
N THR A 99 13.48 -25.39 1.41
CA THR A 99 13.51 -26.40 2.48
C THR A 99 14.22 -27.70 2.06
N GLU A 100 14.20 -28.06 0.77
CA GLU A 100 14.80 -29.30 0.28
C GLU A 100 16.34 -29.24 0.08
N GLN A 101 16.94 -28.05 0.11
CA GLN A 101 18.40 -27.89 -0.10
C GLN A 101 19.24 -27.97 1.19
N ASP A 102 18.66 -27.73 2.38
CA ASP A 102 19.41 -27.79 3.64
C ASP A 102 19.50 -29.22 4.21
N GLU A 103 18.58 -30.13 3.87
CA GLU A 103 18.63 -31.52 4.36
C GLU A 103 19.68 -32.40 3.65
N ASN A 104 20.29 -31.92 2.55
CA ASN A 104 21.22 -32.73 1.74
C ASN A 104 22.71 -32.39 1.99
N LYS A 105 23.04 -31.64 3.06
CA LYS A 105 24.42 -31.26 3.44
C LYS A 105 24.87 -31.71 4.83
N GLN A 106 24.17 -32.67 5.45
CA GLN A 106 24.66 -33.35 6.66
C GLN A 106 24.93 -34.82 6.35
N GLY A 107 26.07 -35.07 5.70
CA GLY A 107 26.53 -36.41 5.37
C GLY A 107 28.01 -36.42 5.02
N ALA A 108 28.87 -36.07 5.98
CA ALA A 108 30.22 -36.61 6.19
C ALA A 108 31.06 -35.64 7.04
N GLU A 109 31.16 -35.89 8.34
CA GLU A 109 32.41 -36.25 9.04
C GLU A 109 32.21 -36.15 10.55
N GLU A 110 32.21 -37.32 11.21
CA GLU A 110 32.37 -37.44 12.65
C GLU A 110 33.85 -37.32 13.03
N ALA A 111 34.16 -36.52 14.05
CA ALA A 111 35.15 -36.86 15.09
C ALA A 111 35.07 -35.86 16.27
N ASP A 112 34.30 -36.25 17.29
CA ASP A 112 34.66 -36.30 18.72
C ASP A 112 35.46 -35.14 19.37
N LYS A 113 34.81 -34.41 20.31
CA LYS A 113 35.29 -34.20 21.70
C LYS A 113 34.31 -33.39 22.59
N HIS A 114 34.01 -33.99 23.75
CA HIS A 114 33.50 -33.44 25.01
C HIS A 114 33.68 -31.92 25.29
N SER A 115 32.63 -31.23 25.75
CA SER A 115 32.60 -30.63 27.11
C SER A 115 31.29 -29.91 27.45
N ASP A 116 31.12 -29.74 28.76
CA ASP A 116 29.96 -29.39 29.56
C ASP A 116 29.32 -27.99 29.37
N SER A 117 28.02 -27.96 29.70
CA SER A 117 27.28 -26.86 30.36
C SER A 117 27.27 -25.47 29.71
N ASN A 118 26.11 -25.07 29.19
CA ASN A 118 25.37 -23.91 29.73
C ASN A 118 24.02 -23.74 29.03
N ALA A 119 22.98 -23.60 29.86
CA ALA A 119 21.65 -23.19 29.44
C ALA A 119 21.66 -21.73 28.94
N PRO A 120 20.83 -21.41 27.93
CA PRO A 120 20.24 -20.09 27.84
C PRO A 120 18.75 -20.18 28.16
N SER A 121 18.41 -19.56 29.29
CA SER A 121 17.11 -19.01 29.57
C SER A 121 16.84 -17.88 28.56
N SER A 122 15.90 -18.07 27.66
CA SER A 122 15.21 -16.99 26.96
C SER A 122 13.90 -17.52 26.37
N GLU A 123 12.83 -17.45 27.16
CA GLU A 123 11.46 -17.39 26.61
C GLU A 123 11.28 -16.01 25.97
N GLU A 124 12.02 -15.80 24.88
CA GLU A 124 11.73 -14.76 23.92
C GLU A 124 10.67 -15.37 23.02
N THR A 125 9.45 -14.85 23.10
CA THR A 125 8.38 -15.17 22.16
C THR A 125 8.86 -14.69 20.80
N VAL A 126 9.57 -15.57 20.08
CA VAL A 126 9.88 -15.44 18.67
C VAL A 126 8.53 -15.25 18.00
N LEU A 127 8.22 -14.00 17.65
CA LEU A 127 7.22 -13.69 16.63
C LEU A 127 7.76 -14.32 15.36
N GLU A 128 7.44 -15.59 15.22
CA GLU A 128 7.51 -16.45 14.06
C GLU A 128 7.23 -15.57 12.84
N GLY A 129 8.31 -15.17 12.16
CA GLY A 129 8.25 -14.22 11.06
C GLY A 129 7.29 -14.75 10.03
N ALA A 130 6.43 -13.87 9.49
CA ALA A 130 5.58 -14.29 8.38
C ALA A 130 6.48 -14.80 7.26
N GLY A 131 6.28 -16.07 6.85
CA GLY A 131 7.05 -16.64 5.75
C GLY A 131 6.91 -15.80 4.48
N ILE A 132 5.74 -15.17 4.32
CA ILE A 132 5.43 -14.26 3.22
C ILE A 132 4.81 -12.96 3.77
N ASP A 133 5.42 -11.82 3.45
CA ASP A 133 4.88 -10.48 3.72
C ASP A 133 4.63 -9.73 2.41
N ILE A 134 3.36 -9.48 2.12
CA ILE A 134 2.92 -8.75 0.94
C ILE A 134 2.36 -7.42 1.37
N VAL A 135 2.90 -6.37 0.80
CA VAL A 135 2.40 -5.02 0.96
C VAL A 135 1.67 -4.63 -0.30
N VAL A 136 0.48 -4.06 -0.12
CA VAL A 136 -0.29 -3.47 -1.21
C VAL A 136 -0.57 -2.02 -0.87
N THR A 137 -0.12 -1.09 -1.72
CA THR A 137 -0.39 0.34 -1.56
C THR A 137 -1.30 0.82 -2.67
N ILE A 138 -2.37 1.53 -2.30
CA ILE A 138 -3.39 2.02 -3.24
C ILE A 138 -3.54 3.52 -3.06
N CYS A 139 -3.23 4.27 -4.12
CA CYS A 139 -3.24 5.72 -4.09
C CYS A 139 -4.37 6.33 -4.91
N CYS A 140 -5.06 7.30 -4.32
CA CYS A 140 -5.89 8.25 -5.05
C CYS A 140 -5.33 9.66 -4.88
N GLU A 141 -6.10 10.71 -5.18
CA GLU A 141 -5.57 12.09 -5.08
C GLU A 141 -5.36 12.51 -3.62
N GLU A 142 -6.44 12.49 -2.81
CA GLU A 142 -6.44 12.96 -1.43
C GLU A 142 -6.36 11.85 -0.37
N GLY A 143 -6.49 10.57 -0.78
CA GLY A 143 -6.43 9.44 0.14
C GLY A 143 -7.69 9.18 0.99
N ARG A 144 -8.80 9.87 0.71
CA ARG A 144 -10.00 9.86 1.57
C ARG A 144 -11.20 9.07 1.03
N HIS A 145 -11.27 8.84 -0.29
CA HIS A 145 -12.47 8.29 -0.94
C HIS A 145 -12.18 7.00 -1.71
N ARG A 146 -11.68 7.14 -2.94
CA ARG A 146 -11.46 6.01 -3.87
C ARG A 146 -10.52 4.97 -3.28
N SER A 147 -9.35 5.38 -2.81
CA SER A 147 -8.33 4.47 -2.28
C SER A 147 -8.84 3.70 -1.06
N VAL A 148 -9.59 4.37 -0.20
CA VAL A 148 -10.14 3.78 1.02
C VAL A 148 -11.24 2.78 0.67
N ALA A 149 -12.24 3.19 -0.13
CA ALA A 149 -13.33 2.30 -0.54
C ALA A 149 -12.81 1.07 -1.30
N PHE A 150 -11.78 1.26 -2.12
CA PHE A 150 -11.13 0.17 -2.86
C PHE A 150 -10.43 -0.81 -1.92
N VAL A 151 -9.63 -0.30 -0.97
CA VAL A 151 -8.89 -1.14 -0.01
C VAL A 151 -9.84 -1.93 0.90
N GLU A 152 -10.92 -1.30 1.38
CA GLU A 152 -11.93 -1.97 2.21
C GLU A 152 -12.59 -3.14 1.48
N GLU A 153 -12.97 -2.93 0.21
CA GLU A 153 -13.57 -3.97 -0.60
C GLU A 153 -12.57 -5.09 -0.95
N LEU A 154 -11.32 -4.73 -1.26
CA LEU A 154 -10.26 -5.70 -1.50
C LEU A 154 -10.00 -6.56 -0.25
N ALA A 155 -9.93 -5.96 0.94
CA ALA A 155 -9.76 -6.68 2.20
C ALA A 155 -10.90 -7.68 2.42
N ARG A 156 -12.15 -7.27 2.16
CA ARG A 156 -13.34 -8.13 2.26
C ARG A 156 -13.26 -9.33 1.31
N ARG A 157 -12.78 -9.13 0.08
CA ARG A 157 -12.60 -10.23 -0.90
C ARG A 157 -11.49 -11.19 -0.50
N LEU A 158 -10.35 -10.65 -0.07
CA LEU A 158 -9.22 -11.44 0.40
C LEU A 158 -9.55 -12.21 1.69
N ALA A 159 -10.46 -11.74 2.54
CA ALA A 159 -10.91 -12.51 3.70
C ALA A 159 -11.73 -13.76 3.31
N MET A 160 -12.48 -13.69 2.21
CA MET A 160 -13.23 -14.83 1.67
C MET A 160 -12.33 -15.84 0.94
N PHE A 161 -11.08 -15.46 0.69
CA PHE A 161 -10.08 -16.22 -0.05
C PHE A 161 -9.79 -17.59 0.55
N LYS A 162 -9.85 -17.72 1.88
CA LYS A 162 -9.62 -18.97 2.63
C LYS A 162 -10.55 -20.12 2.20
N TYR A 163 -11.68 -19.81 1.57
CA TYR A 163 -12.73 -20.78 1.25
C TYR A 163 -12.83 -21.12 -0.23
N LYS A 164 -12.12 -20.40 -1.11
CA LYS A 164 -12.47 -20.37 -2.54
C LYS A 164 -11.62 -21.30 -3.41
N ASP A 165 -10.34 -21.48 -3.07
CA ASP A 165 -9.42 -22.32 -3.83
C ASP A 165 -8.72 -23.31 -2.90
N GLY A 166 -8.46 -24.51 -3.42
CA GLY A 166 -7.92 -25.67 -2.70
C GLY A 166 -6.51 -25.48 -2.14
N PHE A 167 -6.32 -24.49 -1.27
CA PHE A 167 -5.21 -24.41 -0.33
C PHE A 167 -5.33 -25.59 0.63
N SER A 168 -4.79 -26.74 0.21
CA SER A 168 -4.78 -27.98 0.98
C SER A 168 -3.79 -27.94 2.16
N GLN A 169 -3.28 -26.78 2.54
CA GLN A 169 -2.29 -26.63 3.60
C GLN A 169 -2.68 -25.52 4.58
N ASN A 170 -2.13 -25.65 5.78
CA ASN A 170 -2.50 -25.01 7.05
C ASN A 170 -2.07 -23.53 7.12
N TRP A 171 -2.35 -22.75 6.09
CA TRP A 171 -1.82 -21.40 5.94
C TRP A 171 -2.63 -20.42 6.76
N GLN A 172 -1.94 -19.63 7.59
CA GLN A 172 -2.57 -18.55 8.34
C GLN A 172 -2.50 -17.25 7.53
N LEU A 173 -3.62 -16.85 6.93
CA LEU A 173 -3.74 -15.55 6.26
C LEU A 173 -4.08 -14.45 7.28
N ILE A 174 -3.23 -13.43 7.35
CA ILE A 174 -3.41 -12.24 8.19
C ILE A 174 -3.52 -11.02 7.29
N ILE A 175 -4.67 -10.34 7.33
CA ILE A 175 -4.90 -9.13 6.54
C ILE A 175 -4.93 -7.92 7.49
N ASN A 176 -4.05 -6.95 7.23
CA ASN A 176 -4.04 -5.68 7.95
C ASN A 176 -4.45 -4.55 7.00
N VAL A 177 -5.32 -3.66 7.45
CA VAL A 177 -5.76 -2.50 6.68
C VAL A 177 -5.31 -1.24 7.38
N THR A 178 -4.77 -0.28 6.63
CA THR A 178 -4.35 1.02 7.15
C THR A 178 -4.70 2.14 6.19
N HIS A 179 -5.39 3.17 6.68
CA HIS A 179 -5.74 4.35 5.91
C HIS A 179 -4.92 5.55 6.38
N ARG A 180 -3.90 5.95 5.62
CA ARG A 180 -2.97 7.00 6.06
C ARG A 180 -3.63 8.36 6.23
N ASP A 181 -4.56 8.69 5.33
CA ASP A 181 -5.12 10.04 5.20
C ASP A 181 -6.57 10.15 5.74
N ILE A 182 -7.01 9.15 6.51
CA ILE A 182 -8.23 9.19 7.31
C ILE A 182 -7.82 9.42 8.77
N GLY A 183 -8.29 10.51 9.37
CA GLY A 183 -8.15 10.76 10.80
C GLY A 183 -9.04 9.84 11.63
N ASP A 184 -8.89 9.86 12.96
CA ASP A 184 -9.69 9.04 13.87
C ASP A 184 -11.20 9.18 13.58
N PRO A 185 -11.97 8.08 13.57
CA PRO A 185 -13.38 8.09 13.21
C PRO A 185 -14.24 8.95 14.16
N GLU A 186 -13.74 9.27 15.35
CA GLU A 186 -14.44 10.08 16.37
C GLU A 186 -14.64 11.55 15.95
N ASP A 187 -13.81 12.08 15.04
CA ASP A 187 -13.94 13.45 14.53
C ASP A 187 -15.00 13.61 13.41
N CYS A 188 -15.58 12.51 12.91
CA CYS A 188 -16.44 12.53 11.74
C CYS A 188 -17.92 12.82 12.05
N GLU A 189 -18.41 12.48 13.24
CA GLU A 189 -19.83 12.68 13.59
C GLU A 189 -20.14 14.07 14.19
N GLN A 190 -19.14 14.78 14.73
CA GLN A 190 -19.37 16.06 15.42
C GLN A 190 -19.15 17.31 14.54
N SER A 191 -18.67 17.16 13.30
CA SER A 191 -18.38 18.29 12.41
C SER A 191 -19.53 18.68 11.47
N SER A 192 -20.77 18.34 11.82
CA SER A 192 -21.97 18.74 11.07
C SER A 192 -22.36 20.22 11.22
N GLY A 193 -21.60 21.03 11.98
CA GLY A 193 -21.97 22.41 12.29
C GLY A 193 -20.98 23.54 11.96
N LEU A 194 -19.68 23.29 11.73
CA LEU A 194 -18.72 24.39 11.57
C LEU A 194 -17.69 24.10 10.48
N ASN A 195 -17.74 24.93 9.43
CA ASN A 195 -16.74 25.05 8.38
C ASN A 195 -15.37 25.44 8.97
N LYS A 196 -14.62 24.48 9.53
CA LYS A 196 -13.17 24.62 9.71
C LYS A 196 -12.49 23.69 8.73
N ARG A 197 -11.96 24.28 7.66
CA ARG A 197 -11.03 23.63 6.73
C ARG A 197 -9.61 23.90 7.21
N PRO A 198 -8.94 23.01 7.96
CA PRO A 198 -7.49 23.09 8.11
C PRO A 198 -6.90 22.40 6.86
N ASN A 199 -6.72 23.14 5.75
CA ASN A 199 -5.70 22.86 4.70
C ASN A 199 -5.97 23.50 3.33
N LYS A 200 -7.03 24.29 3.16
CA LYS A 200 -7.22 25.01 1.88
C LYS A 200 -6.11 26.05 1.62
N THR A 201 -5.50 26.57 2.68
CA THR A 201 -4.43 27.58 2.58
C THR A 201 -3.11 26.95 2.12
N GLN A 202 -2.67 25.82 2.70
CA GLN A 202 -1.38 25.21 2.33
C GLN A 202 -1.33 24.70 0.88
N ALA A 203 -2.39 24.07 0.38
CA ALA A 203 -2.43 23.59 -1.00
C ALA A 203 -2.47 24.75 -2.01
N LYS A 204 -3.19 25.84 -1.70
CA LYS A 204 -3.20 27.04 -2.55
C LYS A 204 -1.87 27.79 -2.52
N THR A 205 -1.20 27.88 -1.37
CA THR A 205 0.12 28.51 -1.27
C THR A 205 1.14 27.76 -2.11
N ARG A 206 1.16 26.41 -2.06
CA ARG A 206 2.06 25.59 -2.89
C ARG A 206 1.77 25.72 -4.40
N GLN A 207 0.50 25.85 -4.80
CA GLN A 207 0.15 26.06 -6.21
C GLN A 207 0.51 27.47 -6.71
N ARG A 208 0.35 28.49 -5.85
CA ARG A 208 0.76 29.88 -6.15
C ARG A 208 2.28 30.00 -6.27
N GLU A 209 3.02 29.37 -5.36
CA GLU A 209 4.48 29.37 -5.37
C GLU A 209 5.05 28.73 -6.65
N ARG A 210 4.39 27.68 -7.18
CA ARG A 210 4.75 27.08 -8.48
C ARG A 210 4.53 28.02 -9.66
N ARG A 211 3.50 28.88 -9.62
CA ARG A 211 3.24 29.89 -10.68
C ARG A 211 4.22 31.05 -10.60
N GLU A 212 4.61 31.47 -9.40
CA GLU A 212 5.53 32.59 -9.19
C GLU A 212 6.99 32.21 -9.49
N LYS A 213 7.43 30.97 -9.22
CA LYS A 213 8.77 30.49 -9.58
C LYS A 213 8.95 30.18 -11.07
N GLY A 214 7.87 29.90 -11.80
CA GLY A 214 7.92 29.68 -13.26
C GLY A 214 8.09 30.94 -14.10
N ASN A 215 7.91 32.14 -13.53
CA ASN A 215 7.89 33.39 -14.28
C ASN A 215 9.18 34.22 -14.19
N ARG A 216 10.25 33.69 -13.58
CA ARG A 216 11.50 34.42 -13.31
C ARG A 216 12.53 34.36 -14.47
N TYR A 217 12.21 33.73 -15.60
CA TYR A 217 13.10 33.59 -16.77
C TYR A 217 12.68 34.37 -18.03
N LYS A 218 11.78 35.37 -17.91
CA LYS A 218 11.63 36.38 -18.96
C LYS A 218 12.29 37.68 -18.50
N ARG A 219 13.61 37.79 -18.71
CA ARG A 219 14.24 39.11 -18.84
C ARG A 219 13.87 39.67 -20.22
N PRO A 220 13.40 40.92 -20.32
CA PRO A 220 13.41 41.65 -21.58
C PRO A 220 14.87 41.79 -22.01
N LEU A 221 15.22 41.19 -23.14
CA LEU A 221 16.41 41.62 -23.87
C LEU A 221 16.14 43.07 -24.30
N GLY A 222 17.03 43.96 -23.88
CA GLY A 222 17.04 45.32 -24.37
C GLY A 222 17.44 45.32 -25.84
N ASP A 223 16.71 46.09 -26.63
CA ASP A 223 17.16 46.58 -27.92
C ASP A 223 17.29 48.10 -27.75
N ASP A 224 18.48 48.55 -27.39
CA ASP A 224 18.98 49.85 -27.77
C ASP A 224 19.82 49.60 -29.03
N ASP A 225 19.46 50.22 -30.16
CA ASP A 225 20.40 50.97 -31.00
C ASP A 225 19.66 51.68 -32.16
N ASP A 226 20.05 52.95 -32.33
CA ASP A 226 19.75 53.90 -33.40
C ASP A 226 19.96 53.34 -34.82
N GLU A 227 19.10 53.71 -35.77
CA GLU A 227 19.53 54.15 -37.13
C GLU A 227 18.45 55.03 -37.81
N ASN A 228 18.68 56.35 -37.77
CA ASN A 228 18.70 57.29 -38.89
C ASN A 228 18.08 56.83 -40.25
N GLN A 229 16.98 57.46 -40.70
CA GLN A 229 16.76 57.65 -42.15
C GLN A 229 15.86 58.86 -42.49
N VAL A 230 16.47 59.79 -43.21
CA VAL A 230 15.88 60.83 -44.06
C VAL A 230 15.26 60.21 -45.32
N ASP A 231 14.03 60.60 -45.70
CA ASP A 231 13.71 61.30 -46.97
C ASP A 231 12.23 61.19 -47.42
N ALA A 232 11.77 62.34 -47.95
CA ALA A 232 10.77 62.58 -49.02
C ALA A 232 9.29 62.19 -48.85
N ASN A 233 8.43 63.19 -48.61
CA ASN A 233 7.67 63.88 -49.68
C ASN A 233 6.98 65.15 -49.15
#